data_AF-A0A4Q5YXS4-F1
#
_entry.id   AF-A0A4Q5YXS4-F1
#
_cell.length_a   1.000
_cell.length_b   1.000
_cell.length_c   1.000
_cell.angle_alpha   90.00
_cell.angle_beta   90.00
_cell.angle_gamma   90.00
#
_symmetry.space_group_name_H-M   'P 1'
#
loop_
_entity.id
_entity.type
_entity.pdbx_description
1 polymer ?
#
loop_
_entity_poly.entity_id
_entity_poly.type
_entity_poly.pdbx_seq_one_letter_code
_entity_poly.pdbx_strand_id
1 'polypeptide(L)' 'MEDLFWTTLSLNGKESEYHIIFEDEQYRFIPKESSMATYRFRREHDEWQAVDAESEKVIDIAEEALEKYLFRQH' A
#
# COMPACT_ATOMS: atom_id res chain seq x y z
N MET A 1 -9.25 0.96 -12.93
CA MET A 1 -9.03 0.26 -11.67
C MET A 1 -8.54 -1.15 -11.98
N GLU A 2 -7.36 -1.52 -11.48
CA GLU A 2 -6.78 -2.86 -11.57
C GLU A 2 -6.56 -3.42 -10.15
N ASP A 3 -7.07 -4.61 -9.89
CA ASP A 3 -6.88 -5.30 -8.61
C ASP A 3 -5.52 -6.01 -8.59
N LEU A 4 -4.68 -5.70 -7.60
CA LEU A 4 -3.32 -6.25 -7.53
C LEU A 4 -3.26 -7.46 -6.58
N PHE A 5 -3.43 -7.22 -5.28
CA PHE A 5 -3.37 -8.26 -4.26
C PHE A 5 -3.93 -7.78 -2.92
N TRP A 6 -4.14 -8.72 -2.01
CA TRP A 6 -4.47 -8.45 -0.61
C TRP A 6 -3.25 -8.67 0.26
N THR A 7 -3.04 -7.81 1.25
CA THR A 7 -1.94 -7.95 2.23
C THR A 7 -2.43 -7.61 3.63
N THR A 8 -1.75 -8.14 4.63
CA THR A 8 -1.96 -7.75 6.02
C THR A 8 -0.80 -6.86 6.45
N LEU A 9 -1.10 -5.62 6.84
CA LEU A 9 -0.13 -4.67 7.36
C LEU A 9 -0.24 -4.59 8.88
N SER A 10 0.91 -4.65 9.56
CA SER A 10 0.99 -4.49 11.02
C SER A 10 1.21 -3.02 11.37
N LEU A 11 0.13 -2.25 11.49
CA LEU A 11 0.17 -0.81 11.77
C LEU A 11 -0.18 -0.55 13.24
N ASN A 12 0.64 0.22 13.96
CA ASN A 12 0.42 0.59 15.36
C ASN A 12 0.17 -0.62 16.30
N GLY A 13 0.80 -1.77 16.02
CA GLY A 13 0.61 -3.01 16.79
C GLY A 13 -0.71 -3.72 16.53
N LYS A 14 -1.45 -3.32 15.49
CA LYS A 14 -2.64 -4.01 15.00
C LYS A 14 -2.38 -4.52 13.59
N GLU A 15 -2.71 -5.78 13.37
CA GLU A 15 -2.76 -6.35 12.02
C GLU A 15 -4.05 -5.89 11.35
N SER A 16 -3.94 -5.38 10.13
CA SER A 16 -5.07 -4.89 9.37
C SER A 16 -4.93 -5.33 7.93
N GLU A 17 -6.00 -5.90 7.38
CA GLU A 17 -6.01 -6.39 6.01
C GLU A 17 -6.34 -5.23 5.06
N TYR A 18 -5.49 -5.05 4.05
CA TYR A 18 -5.60 -4.04 3.01
C TYR A 18 -5.68 -4.71 1.64
N HIS A 19 -6.56 -4.18 0.80
CA HIS A 19 -6.63 -4.48 -0.61
C HIS A 19 -5.81 -3.44 -1.39
N ILE A 20 -4.82 -3.88 -2.14
CA ILE A 20 -4.02 -3.02 -2.99
C ILE A 20 -4.63 -3.04 -4.38
N ILE A 21 -5.02 -1.87 -4.86
CA ILE A 21 -5.49 -1.65 -6.22
C ILE A 21 -4.59 -0.60 -6.90
N PHE A 22 -4.53 -0.65 -8.22
CA PHE A 22 -3.91 0.38 -9.03
C PHE A 22 -4.99 1.19 -9.76
N GLU A 23 -5.05 2.50 -9.47
CA GLU A 23 -6.02 3.43 -10.03
C GLU A 23 -5.45 4.86 -10.10
N ASP A 24 -5.70 5.58 -11.21
CA ASP A 24 -5.19 6.94 -11.44
C ASP A 24 -3.67 7.04 -11.28
N GLU A 25 -2.95 6.07 -11.85
CA GLU A 25 -1.48 5.94 -11.76
C GLU A 25 -0.96 5.84 -10.30
N GLN A 26 -1.82 5.42 -9.37
CA GLN A 26 -1.51 5.32 -7.95
C GLN A 26 -1.91 3.95 -7.41
N TYR A 27 -1.10 3.45 -6.49
CA TYR A 27 -1.36 2.27 -5.69
C TYR A 27 -2.17 2.72 -4.46
N ARG A 28 -3.40 2.23 -4.35
CA ARG A 28 -4.30 2.55 -3.25
C ARG A 28 -4.42 1.34 -2.32
N PHE A 29 -4.20 1.59 -1.05
CA PHE A 29 -4.39 0.65 0.03
C PHE A 29 -5.77 0.89 0.63
N ILE A 30 -6.71 0.03 0.28
CA ILE A 30 -8.09 0.08 0.75
C ILE A 30 -8.20 -0.87 1.94
N PRO A 31 -8.44 -0.37 3.17
CA PRO A 31 -8.61 -1.25 4.30
C PRO A 31 -9.90 -2.06 4.15
N LYS A 32 -9.85 -3.33 4.56
CA LYS A 32 -11.05 -4.16 4.69
C LYS A 32 -12.01 -3.62 5.75
N GLU A 33 -11.44 -3.11 6.84
CA GLU A 33 -12.19 -2.48 7.92
C GLU A 33 -12.33 -0.98 7.63
N SER A 34 -13.56 -0.49 7.41
CA SER A 34 -13.82 0.93 7.11
C SER A 34 -13.39 1.92 8.20
N SER A 35 -13.00 1.44 9.38
CA SER A 35 -12.49 2.26 10.48
C SER A 35 -11.02 2.67 10.31
N MET A 36 -10.31 2.10 9.33
CA MET A 36 -8.90 2.39 9.06
C MET A 36 -8.75 3.43 7.94
N ALA A 37 -7.62 4.13 7.92
CA ALA A 37 -7.30 5.08 6.86
C ALA A 37 -6.94 4.36 5.56
N THR A 38 -7.29 4.96 4.42
CA THR A 38 -6.79 4.58 3.10
C THR A 38 -5.47 5.27 2.83
N TYR A 39 -4.51 4.56 2.23
CA TYR A 39 -3.22 5.13 1.85
C TYR A 39 -3.04 5.11 0.34
N ARG A 40 -2.31 6.11 -0.18
CA ARG A 40 -2.05 6.27 -1.61
C ARG A 40 -0.56 6.41 -1.82
N PHE A 41 -0.04 5.65 -2.78
CA PHE A 41 1.36 5.63 -3.17
C PHE A 41 1.48 5.76 -4.67
N ARG A 42 2.52 6.45 -5.13
CA ARG A 42 2.88 6.55 -6.55
C ARG A 42 4.29 6.03 -6.72
N ARG A 43 4.60 5.48 -7.89
CA ARG A 43 5.98 5.14 -8.24
C ARG A 43 6.52 6.19 -9.21
N GLU A 44 7.55 6.92 -8.81
CA GLU A 44 8.21 7.94 -9.63
C GLU A 44 9.72 7.67 -9.64
N HIS A 45 10.34 7.59 -10.81
CA HIS A 45 11.78 7.32 -10.97
C HIS A 45 12.29 6.10 -10.17
N ASP A 46 11.54 5.00 -10.16
CA ASP A 46 11.82 3.79 -9.38
C ASP A 46 11.72 3.93 -7.85
N GLU A 47 11.31 5.10 -7.34
CA GLU A 47 11.06 5.33 -5.93
C GLU A 47 9.56 5.36 -5.64
N TRP A 48 9.18 4.88 -4.45
CA TRP A 48 7.82 5.01 -3.96
C TRP A 48 7.64 6.40 -3.32
N GLN A 49 6.52 7.04 -3.65
CA GLN A 49 6.15 8.35 -3.16
C GLN A 49 4.79 8.24 -2.47
N ALA A 50 4.76 8.45 -1.16
CA ALA A 50 3.52 8.49 -0.40
C ALA A 50 2.76 9.79 -0.70
N VAL A 51 1.50 9.66 -1.11
CA VAL A 51 0.62 10.82 -1.39
C VAL A 51 -0.12 11.25 -0.11
N ASP A 52 -0.59 10.29 0.70
CA ASP A 52 -1.36 10.56 1.93
C ASP A 52 -1.05 9.57 3.07
N ALA A 53 0.17 9.03 3.12
CA ALA A 53 0.54 8.18 4.25
C ALA A 53 0.74 9.04 5.51
N GLU A 54 0.04 8.69 6.59
CA GLU A 54 0.04 9.48 7.84
C GLU A 54 1.32 9.29 8.67
N SER A 55 2.14 8.28 8.38
CA SER A 55 3.36 7.98 9.16
C SER A 55 4.42 7.27 8.34
N GLU A 56 5.69 7.60 8.58
CA GLU A 56 6.86 6.97 7.94
C GLU A 56 6.89 5.45 8.11
N LYS A 57 6.37 4.93 9.23
CA LYS A 57 6.21 3.48 9.44
C LYS A 57 5.22 2.83 8.47
N VAL A 58 4.14 3.53 8.13
CA VAL A 58 3.15 3.03 7.16
C VAL A 58 3.80 2.99 5.78
N ILE A 59 4.59 4.01 5.45
CA ILE A 59 5.33 4.11 4.20
C ILE A 59 6.26 2.90 4.06
N ASP A 60 7.16 2.68 5.02
CA ASP A 60 8.15 1.61 4.98
C ASP A 60 7.51 0.21 4.79
N ILE A 61 6.44 -0.10 5.55
CA ILE A 61 5.73 -1.38 5.45
C ILE A 61 4.99 -1.51 4.09
N ALA A 62 4.38 -0.42 3.62
CA ALA A 62 3.66 -0.41 2.34
C ALA A 62 4.61 -0.56 1.16
N GLU A 63 5.75 0.13 1.18
CA GLU A 63 6.81 0.02 0.18
C GLU A 63 7.33 -1.41 0.11
N GLU A 64 7.68 -2.01 1.26
CA GLU A 64 8.14 -3.40 1.31
C GLU A 64 7.12 -4.37 0.70
N ALA A 65 5.82 -4.16 0.98
CA ALA A 65 4.75 -4.98 0.42
C ALA A 65 4.64 -4.84 -1.10
N LEU A 66 4.78 -3.61 -1.63
CA LEU A 66 4.75 -3.34 -3.06
C LEU A 66 5.99 -3.86 -3.79
N GLU A 67 7.18 -3.72 -3.20
CA GLU A 67 8.42 -4.27 -3.74
C GLU A 67 8.36 -5.80 -3.81
N LYS A 68 7.88 -6.46 -2.74
CA LYS A 68 7.67 -7.92 -2.72
C LYS A 68 6.70 -8.36 -3.82
N TYR A 69 5.64 -7.59 -4.07
CA TYR A 69 4.69 -7.88 -5.14
C TYR A 69 5.35 -7.77 -6.51
N LEU A 70 6.05 -6.67 -6.79
CA LEU A 70 6.75 -6.46 -8.06
C LEU A 70 7.81 -7.53 -8.31
N PHE A 71 8.56 -7.91 -7.26
CA PHE A 71 9.58 -8.94 -7.34
C PHE A 71 8.98 -10.32 -7.68
N ARG A 72 7.76 -10.62 -7.22
CA ARG A 72 7.05 -11.87 -7.57
C ARG A 72 6.49 -11.87 -8.98
N GLN A 73 6.32 -10.71 -9.61
CA GLN A 73 5.78 -10.58 -10.96
C GLN A 73 6.86 -10.74 -12.04
N HIS A 74 8.14 -10.78 -11.65
CA HIS A 74 9.32 -10.91 -12.49
C HIS A 74 9.94 -12.32 -12.41
#